data_AF-A0A915KF28-F1
#
_entry.id   AF-A0A915KF28-F1
#
_cell.length_a   1.000
_cell.length_b   1.000
_cell.length_c   1.000
_cell.angle_alpha   90.00
_cell.angle_beta   90.00
_cell.angle_gamma   90.00
#
_symmetry.space_group_name_H-M   'P 1'
#
loop_
_entity.id
_entity.type
_entity.pdbx_description
1 polymer ?
#
loop_
_entity_poly.entity_id
_entity_poly.type
_entity_poly.pdbx_seq_one_letter_code
_entity_poly.pdbx_strand_id
1 'polypeptide(L)'
;MTLNKDCKHNTYGPKCELCKPPFVGDATRGTPHDCDDGSRRRCSHCQCYNHSPRGCDENCRCVRCEHNTEGVNCEVCKPGFYGDARRGTPYDCKPCPCPE
;
A
#
# COMPACT_ATOMS: atom_id res chain seq x y z
N MET A 1 -2.55 -13.82 37.79
CA MET A 1 -1.57 -13.66 36.69
C MET A 1 -1.36 -12.17 36.48
N THR A 2 -0.14 -11.68 36.66
CA THR A 2 0.16 -10.24 36.62
C THR A 2 0.57 -9.85 35.20
N LEU A 3 0.01 -8.76 34.70
CA LEU A 3 0.37 -8.18 33.41
C LEU A 3 1.81 -7.65 33.48
N ASN A 4 2.67 -8.05 32.52
CA ASN A 4 4.00 -7.49 32.40
C ASN A 4 3.89 -6.05 31.84
N LYS A 5 4.36 -5.06 32.60
CA LYS A 5 4.29 -3.64 32.21
C LYS A 5 5.49 -3.19 31.37
N ASP A 6 6.52 -4.02 31.25
CA ASP A 6 7.77 -3.70 30.56
C ASP A 6 7.76 -4.09 29.07
N CYS A 7 6.62 -4.58 28.56
CA CYS A 7 6.45 -4.96 27.17
C CYS A 7 6.71 -3.80 26.19
N LYS A 8 7.54 -4.07 25.16
CA LYS A 8 7.92 -3.15 24.07
C LYS A 8 7.14 -3.45 22.79
N HIS A 9 7.41 -2.72 21.71
CA HIS A 9 6.85 -3.00 20.36
C HIS A 9 5.32 -3.12 20.32
N ASN A 10 4.62 -2.27 21.07
CA ASN A 10 3.15 -2.29 21.17
C ASN A 10 2.55 -3.63 21.62
N THR A 11 3.29 -4.42 22.38
CA THR A 11 2.80 -5.68 22.97
C THR A 11 2.32 -5.49 24.41
N TYR A 12 1.50 -6.43 24.88
CA TYR A 12 1.07 -6.60 26.28
C TYR A 12 0.82 -8.07 26.58
N GLY A 13 0.58 -8.39 27.84
CA GLY A 13 0.36 -9.75 28.33
C GLY A 13 1.42 -10.14 29.37
N PRO A 14 1.24 -11.24 30.11
CA PRO A 14 2.26 -11.75 31.02
C PRO A 14 3.59 -12.07 30.32
N LYS A 15 3.54 -12.45 29.03
CA LYS A 15 4.69 -12.80 28.19
C LYS A 15 4.85 -11.87 26.98
N CYS A 16 4.16 -10.73 26.96
CA CYS A 16 4.14 -9.81 25.82
C CYS A 16 3.63 -10.46 24.51
N GLU A 17 2.72 -11.42 24.64
CA GLU A 17 2.24 -12.29 23.57
C GLU A 17 1.03 -11.74 22.81
N LEU A 18 0.55 -10.54 23.15
CA LEU A 18 -0.62 -9.91 22.55
C LEU A 18 -0.29 -8.50 22.05
N CYS A 19 -0.91 -8.07 20.95
CA CYS A 19 -0.80 -6.69 20.46
C CYS A 19 -1.77 -5.75 21.20
N LYS A 20 -1.25 -4.65 21.75
CA LYS A 20 -2.07 -3.59 22.39
C LYS A 20 -3.06 -3.05 21.36
N PRO A 21 -4.35 -2.87 21.68
CA PRO A 21 -5.24 -2.12 20.79
C PRO A 21 -4.71 -0.69 20.55
N PRO A 22 -4.77 -0.14 19.32
CA PRO A 22 -5.39 -0.68 18.10
C PRO A 22 -4.44 -1.51 17.21
N PHE A 23 -3.24 -1.83 17.67
CA PHE A 23 -2.24 -2.56 16.90
C PHE A 23 -2.67 -4.00 16.63
N VAL A 24 -2.38 -4.49 15.43
CA VAL A 24 -2.74 -5.83 14.97
C VAL A 24 -1.51 -6.54 14.38
N GLY A 25 -1.51 -7.87 14.48
CA GLY A 25 -0.47 -8.72 13.93
C GLY A 25 -0.14 -9.89 14.87
N ASP A 26 1.11 -10.33 14.85
CA ASP A 26 1.57 -11.53 15.57
C ASP A 26 2.76 -11.19 16.48
N ALA A 27 2.44 -10.87 17.73
CA ALA A 27 3.38 -10.50 18.78
C ALA A 27 4.39 -11.59 19.16
N THR A 28 4.24 -12.82 18.65
CA THR A 28 5.05 -13.97 19.06
C THR A 28 6.36 -14.11 18.28
N ARG A 29 6.55 -13.33 17.20
CA ARG A 29 7.71 -13.42 16.31
C ARG A 29 8.94 -12.66 16.82
N GLY A 30 8.76 -11.76 17.77
CA GLY A 30 9.82 -11.02 18.46
C GLY A 30 10.41 -9.83 17.68
N THR A 31 9.74 -9.34 16.63
CA THR A 31 10.22 -8.20 15.84
C THR A 31 9.54 -6.88 16.27
N PRO A 32 10.20 -5.72 16.07
CA PRO A 32 9.60 -4.42 16.36
C PRO A 32 8.34 -4.07 15.54
N HIS A 33 8.05 -4.83 14.46
CA HIS A 33 6.97 -4.56 13.52
C HIS A 33 5.82 -5.59 13.59
N ASP A 34 5.89 -6.50 14.57
CA ASP A 34 4.92 -7.57 14.76
C ASP A 34 3.51 -7.06 15.08
N CYS A 35 3.42 -6.00 15.87
CA CYS A 35 2.20 -5.30 16.21
C CYS A 35 2.23 -3.91 15.57
N ASP A 36 1.68 -3.84 14.35
CA ASP A 36 1.62 -2.62 13.57
C ASP A 36 0.24 -1.98 13.68
N ASP A 37 0.18 -0.68 13.46
CA ASP A 37 -1.08 0.02 13.39
C ASP A 37 -1.84 -0.51 12.17
N GLY A 38 -2.93 -1.26 12.41
CA GLY A 38 -3.78 -1.81 11.35
C GLY A 38 -4.36 -0.73 10.42
N SER A 39 -4.30 0.55 10.82
CA SER A 39 -4.62 1.69 9.96
C SER A 39 -3.56 1.91 8.87
N ARG A 40 -2.27 1.69 9.16
CA ARG A 40 -1.17 1.76 8.17
C ARG A 40 -1.18 0.60 7.19
N ARG A 41 -1.76 -0.53 7.58
CA ARG A 41 -1.92 -1.70 6.71
C ARG A 41 -3.08 -1.61 5.73
N ARG A 42 -3.90 -0.56 5.77
CA ARG A 42 -5.06 -0.52 4.86
C ARG A 42 -4.60 -0.54 3.40
N CYS A 43 -3.47 0.10 3.07
CA CYS A 43 -2.90 0.12 1.71
C CYS A 43 -1.38 -0.12 1.68
N SER A 44 -0.84 -1.00 2.54
CA SER A 44 0.62 -1.24 2.66
C SER A 44 1.30 -1.81 1.41
N HIS A 45 0.54 -2.12 0.35
CA HIS A 45 1.06 -2.48 -0.96
C HIS A 45 0.30 -1.77 -2.07
N CYS A 46 0.27 -0.44 -2.01
CA CYS A 46 -0.25 0.40 -3.07
C CYS A 46 0.61 0.23 -4.34
N GLN A 47 0.14 -0.58 -5.28
CA GLN A 47 0.87 -0.90 -6.51
C GLN A 47 0.42 0.02 -7.64
N CYS A 48 0.89 1.27 -7.64
CA CYS A 48 0.57 2.24 -8.71
C CYS A 48 1.44 2.12 -9.96
N TYR A 49 2.22 1.03 -10.08
CA TYR A 49 3.20 0.83 -11.14
C TYR A 49 4.06 2.09 -11.42
N ASN A 50 4.48 2.83 -10.40
CA ASN A 50 5.25 4.07 -10.56
C ASN A 50 4.58 5.18 -11.42
N HIS A 51 3.25 5.12 -11.55
CA HIS A 51 2.43 6.13 -12.24
C HIS A 51 1.62 7.03 -11.30
N SER A 52 1.76 6.86 -9.98
CA SER A 52 1.24 7.82 -9.00
C SER A 52 2.31 8.13 -7.95
N PRO A 53 3.00 9.28 -8.05
CA PRO A 53 4.02 9.69 -7.09
C PRO A 53 3.44 10.00 -5.70
N ARG A 54 2.10 10.15 -5.62
CA ARG A 54 1.38 10.43 -4.38
C ARG A 54 0.82 9.17 -3.71
N GLY A 55 0.97 8.00 -4.32
CA GLY A 55 0.53 6.73 -3.75
C GLY A 55 -0.99 6.54 -3.81
N CYS A 56 -1.57 5.96 -2.76
CA CYS A 56 -3.00 5.63 -2.68
C CYS A 56 -3.76 6.50 -1.69
N ASP A 57 -5.07 6.63 -1.92
CA ASP A 57 -6.02 7.17 -0.95
C ASP A 57 -6.39 6.15 0.14
N GLU A 58 -7.30 6.53 1.03
CA GLU A 58 -7.82 5.70 2.12
C GLU A 58 -8.59 4.45 1.64
N ASN A 59 -8.99 4.41 0.37
CA ASN A 59 -9.67 3.30 -0.28
C ASN A 59 -8.70 2.44 -1.11
N CYS A 60 -7.40 2.67 -0.99
CA CYS A 60 -6.34 1.98 -1.71
C CYS A 60 -6.40 2.12 -3.22
N ARG A 61 -6.86 3.29 -3.67
CA ARG A 61 -6.84 3.67 -5.08
C ARG A 61 -5.71 4.67 -5.30
N CYS A 62 -4.91 4.45 -6.33
CA CYS A 62 -3.87 5.36 -6.74
C CYS A 62 -4.45 6.74 -7.01
N VAL A 63 -3.87 7.76 -6.39
CA VAL A 63 -4.34 9.13 -6.55
C VAL A 63 -3.63 9.77 -7.73
N ARG A 64 -4.40 10.35 -8.67
CA ARG A 64 -3.88 11.08 -9.84
C ARG A 64 -2.86 10.27 -10.66
N CYS A 65 -3.35 9.26 -11.38
CA CYS A 65 -2.53 8.53 -12.34
C CYS A 65 -1.94 9.46 -13.42
N GLU A 66 -0.60 9.45 -13.53
CA GLU A 66 0.22 10.19 -14.48
C GLU A 66 0.56 9.29 -15.70
N HIS A 67 1.44 9.76 -16.59
CA HIS A 67 1.95 8.98 -17.73
C HIS A 67 0.85 8.38 -18.65
N ASN A 68 -0.27 9.07 -18.78
CA ASN A 68 -1.45 8.64 -19.55
C ASN A 68 -2.05 7.29 -19.11
N THR A 69 -1.94 6.99 -17.82
CA THR A 69 -2.53 5.80 -17.21
C THR A 69 -3.81 6.14 -16.43
N GLU A 70 -4.65 5.14 -16.21
CA GLU A 70 -5.85 5.18 -15.40
C GLU A 70 -6.12 3.80 -14.78
N GLY A 71 -7.19 3.70 -13.98
CA GLY A 71 -7.52 2.51 -13.20
C GLY A 71 -7.30 2.69 -11.71
N VAL A 72 -7.59 1.65 -10.93
CA VAL A 72 -7.42 1.69 -9.45
C VAL A 72 -5.94 1.78 -9.08
N ASN A 73 -5.09 1.17 -9.90
CA ASN A 73 -3.67 0.98 -9.71
C ASN A 73 -2.85 1.68 -10.81
N CYS A 74 -3.46 2.54 -11.62
CA CYS A 74 -2.82 3.12 -12.81
C CYS A 74 -2.34 2.04 -13.81
N GLU A 75 -3.12 0.96 -13.93
CA GLU A 75 -2.77 -0.28 -14.61
C GLU A 75 -3.24 -0.36 -16.07
N VAL A 76 -3.96 0.66 -16.54
CA VAL A 76 -4.52 0.73 -17.89
C VAL A 76 -4.11 2.05 -18.56
N CYS A 77 -3.91 2.05 -19.87
CA CYS A 77 -3.75 3.30 -20.62
C CYS A 77 -5.09 4.01 -20.80
N LYS A 78 -5.10 5.33 -20.68
CA LYS A 78 -6.28 6.16 -20.93
C LYS A 78 -6.82 5.99 -22.36
N PRO A 79 -8.10 6.33 -22.61
CA PRO A 79 -8.64 6.36 -23.97
C PRO A 79 -7.78 7.25 -24.88
N GLY A 80 -7.49 6.77 -26.09
CA GLY A 80 -6.58 7.44 -27.02
C GLY A 80 -5.09 7.13 -26.81
N PHE A 81 -4.76 6.25 -25.85
CA PHE A 81 -3.39 5.75 -25.64
C PHE A 81 -3.34 4.22 -25.70
N TYR A 82 -2.20 3.67 -26.11
CA TYR A 82 -1.94 2.24 -26.19
C TYR A 82 -0.57 1.87 -25.59
N GLY A 83 -0.45 0.63 -25.08
CA GLY A 83 0.78 0.09 -24.50
C GLY A 83 0.54 -0.75 -23.25
N ASP A 84 1.56 -0.93 -22.41
CA ASP A 84 1.49 -1.71 -21.15
C ASP A 84 1.85 -0.84 -19.95
N ALA A 85 0.83 -0.25 -19.33
CA ALA A 85 0.89 0.63 -18.15
C ALA A 85 1.45 -0.04 -16.88
N ARG A 86 1.83 -1.32 -16.91
CA ARG A 86 2.35 -2.03 -15.73
C ARG A 86 3.86 -2.10 -15.68
N ARG A 87 4.55 -1.63 -16.72
CA ARG A 87 6.03 -1.66 -16.78
C ARG A 87 6.66 -0.59 -15.88
N GLY A 88 5.92 0.44 -15.55
CA GLY A 88 6.25 1.51 -14.62
C GLY A 88 7.22 2.56 -15.15
N THR A 89 7.20 2.79 -16.47
CA THR A 89 7.97 3.84 -17.14
C THR A 89 7.06 4.97 -17.65
N PRO A 90 7.54 6.22 -17.73
CA PRO A 90 6.74 7.34 -18.24
C PRO A 90 6.20 7.20 -19.67
N TYR A 91 6.71 6.23 -20.45
CA TYR A 91 6.42 6.04 -21.88
C TYR A 91 5.62 4.77 -22.16
N ASP A 92 5.06 4.15 -21.12
CA ASP A 92 4.31 2.91 -21.22
C ASP A 92 3.02 3.06 -22.02
N CYS A 93 2.40 4.25 -21.97
CA CYS A 93 1.20 4.59 -22.73
C CYS A 93 1.51 5.66 -23.78
N LYS A 94 1.44 5.27 -25.05
CA LYS A 94 1.72 6.11 -26.22
C LYS A 94 0.43 6.54 -26.91
N PRO A 95 0.35 7.76 -27.47
CA PRO A 95 -0.84 8.21 -28.17
C PRO A 95 -1.13 7.29 -29.36
N CYS A 96 -2.39 6.88 -29.53
CA CYS A 96 -2.81 6.05 -30.64
C CYS A 96 -2.51 6.77 -31.97
N PRO A 97 -2.05 6.05 -33.01
CA PRO A 97 -1.83 6.61 -34.35
C PRO A 97 -3.15 6.86 -35.10
N CYS A 98 -4.27 7.02 -34.39
CA CYS A 98 -5.57 7.24 -35.01
C CYS A 98 -5.56 8.62 -35.69
N PRO A 99 -5.96 8.72 -36.97
CA PRO A 99 -6.23 10.01 -37.59
C PRO A 99 -7.39 10.67 -36.84
N GLU A 100 -7.30 12.00 -36.63
CA GLU A 100 -8.44 12.81 -36.17
C GLU A 100 -9.62 12.75 -37.15
#